data_AF-A0A7Y9PH66-F1
#
_entry.id   AF-A0A7Y9PH66-F1
#
_cell.length_a   1.000
_cell.length_b   1.000
_cell.length_c   1.000
_cell.angle_alpha   90.00
_cell.angle_beta   90.00
_cell.angle_gamma   90.00
#
_symmetry.space_group_name_H-M   'P 1'
#
loop_
_entity.id
_entity.type
_entity.pdbx_description
1 polymer ?
#
loop_
_entity_poly.entity_id
_entity_poly.type
_entity_poly.pdbx_seq_one_letter_code
_entity_poly.pdbx_strand_id
1 'polypeptide(L)'
;METPLCRHIKANGIQCRAVALTENPFCYAHDRMHRFHKSYRLHPMAKSYLNYTNSIQLNALEDRESVQLAISQVVNALATNQLESKRAAVLLYGLQLAARNITLLKPAETNTVRSVQTTSDGLDLAEANPTLELTLESPEPKTLSA
;
A
#
# COMPACT_ATOMS: atom_id res chain seq x y z
N MET A 1 -10.06 -25.15 -5.88
CA MET A 1 -10.20 -24.04 -6.85
C MET A 1 -9.12 -23.04 -6.50
N GLU A 2 -8.19 -22.82 -7.41
CA GLU A 2 -7.06 -21.91 -7.20
C GLU A 2 -7.57 -20.47 -7.12
N THR A 3 -7.31 -19.78 -6.01
CA THR A 3 -7.74 -18.39 -5.81
C THR A 3 -6.55 -17.45 -5.95
N PRO A 4 -6.57 -16.50 -6.91
CA PRO A 4 -5.48 -15.55 -7.11
C PRO A 4 -5.33 -14.63 -5.90
N LEU A 5 -4.09 -14.26 -5.59
CA LEU A 5 -3.74 -13.41 -4.46
C LEU A 5 -3.28 -12.04 -4.92
N CYS A 6 -3.52 -11.04 -4.07
CA CYS A 6 -3.09 -9.67 -4.28
C CYS A 6 -1.56 -9.60 -4.48
N ARG A 7 -1.15 -9.02 -5.60
CA ARG A 7 0.25 -8.85 -6.02
C ARG A 7 0.86 -7.53 -5.55
N HIS A 8 0.12 -6.73 -4.77
CA HIS A 8 0.63 -5.50 -4.18
C HIS A 8 1.80 -5.78 -3.24
N ILE A 9 2.90 -5.06 -3.45
CA ILE A 9 4.08 -5.06 -2.58
C ILE A 9 4.01 -3.81 -1.71
N LYS A 10 3.98 -4.01 -0.39
CA LYS A 10 4.02 -2.89 0.56
C LYS A 10 5.43 -2.31 0.63
N ALA A 11 5.58 -1.13 1.24
CA ALA A 11 6.89 -0.48 1.35
C ALA A 11 7.90 -1.31 2.16
N ASN A 12 7.43 -2.18 3.05
CA ASN A 12 8.29 -3.14 3.77
C ASN A 12 8.76 -4.36 2.95
N GLY A 13 8.44 -4.42 1.64
CA GLY A 13 8.86 -5.49 0.74
C GLY A 13 8.04 -6.78 0.85
N ILE A 14 6.94 -6.77 1.60
CA ILE A 14 6.06 -7.93 1.79
C ILE A 14 4.86 -7.84 0.85
N GLN A 15 4.53 -8.96 0.22
CA GLN A 15 3.32 -9.09 -0.58
C GLN A 15 2.06 -9.10 0.31
N CYS A 16 1.01 -8.37 -0.09
CA CYS A 16 -0.26 -8.33 0.63
C CYS A 16 -0.92 -9.71 0.81
N ARG A 17 -0.99 -10.51 -0.27
CA ARG A 17 -1.57 -11.86 -0.29
C ARG A 17 -3.05 -12.00 0.14
N ALA A 18 -3.79 -10.91 0.32
CA ALA A 18 -5.26 -10.98 0.41
C ALA A 18 -5.86 -11.50 -0.90
N VAL A 19 -7.06 -12.09 -0.87
CA VAL A 19 -7.73 -12.59 -2.08
C VAL A 19 -7.90 -11.45 -3.10
N ALA A 20 -7.46 -11.70 -4.33
CA ALA A 20 -7.58 -10.75 -5.42
C ALA A 20 -9.03 -10.70 -5.95
N LEU A 21 -9.42 -9.55 -6.50
CA LEU A 21 -10.67 -9.44 -7.25
C LEU A 21 -10.56 -10.22 -8.56
N THR A 22 -11.69 -10.67 -9.10
CA THR A 22 -11.75 -11.37 -10.40
C THR A 22 -11.13 -10.51 -11.50
N GLU A 23 -10.25 -11.10 -12.32
CA GLU A 23 -9.50 -10.42 -13.39
C GLU A 23 -8.68 -9.18 -12.95
N ASN A 24 -8.32 -9.08 -11.67
CA ASN A 24 -7.53 -7.97 -11.14
C ASN A 24 -6.35 -8.49 -10.32
N PRO A 25 -5.14 -7.93 -10.47
CA PRO A 25 -3.99 -8.34 -9.66
C PRO A 25 -4.08 -7.91 -8.17
N PHE A 26 -5.08 -7.12 -7.78
CA PHE A 26 -5.21 -6.57 -6.43
C PHE A 26 -6.44 -7.07 -5.68
N CYS A 27 -6.35 -7.07 -4.34
CA CYS A 27 -7.53 -7.18 -3.48
C CYS A 27 -8.35 -5.87 -3.51
N TYR A 28 -9.58 -5.92 -2.99
CA TYR A 28 -10.47 -4.76 -2.95
C TYR A 28 -9.82 -3.51 -2.34
N ALA A 29 -9.09 -3.67 -1.22
CA ALA A 29 -8.45 -2.54 -0.55
C ALA A 29 -7.36 -1.89 -1.40
N HIS A 30 -6.47 -2.70 -2.00
CA HIS A 30 -5.34 -2.20 -2.79
C HIS A 30 -5.77 -1.71 -4.18
N ASP A 31 -6.78 -2.31 -4.82
CA ASP A 31 -7.36 -1.76 -6.05
C ASP A 31 -7.91 -0.34 -5.80
N ARG A 32 -8.67 -0.16 -4.73
CA ARG A 32 -9.25 1.15 -4.37
C ARG A 32 -8.17 2.17 -4.01
N MET A 33 -7.15 1.74 -3.26
CA MET A 33 -5.99 2.57 -2.91
C MET A 33 -5.27 3.07 -4.16
N HIS A 34 -4.92 2.18 -5.09
CA HIS A 34 -4.24 2.55 -6.34
C HIS A 34 -5.08 3.54 -7.18
N ARG A 35 -6.39 3.33 -7.27
CA ARG A 35 -7.31 4.26 -7.94
C ARG A 35 -7.31 5.65 -7.29
N PHE A 36 -7.40 5.72 -5.96
CA PHE A 36 -7.37 7.01 -5.25
C PHE A 36 -6.04 7.73 -5.44
N HIS A 37 -4.91 7.05 -5.25
CA HIS A 37 -3.60 7.66 -5.44
C HIS A 37 -3.40 8.14 -6.89
N LYS A 38 -3.84 7.36 -7.88
CA LYS A 38 -3.82 7.78 -9.30
C LYS A 38 -4.68 9.03 -9.52
N SER A 39 -5.88 9.10 -8.93
CA SER A 39 -6.74 10.29 -9.06
C SER A 39 -6.13 11.56 -8.44
N TYR A 40 -5.46 11.45 -7.28
CA TYR A 40 -4.79 12.60 -6.66
C TYR A 40 -3.58 13.06 -7.48
N ARG A 41 -2.77 12.12 -7.98
CA ARG A 41 -1.59 12.38 -8.82
C ARG A 41 -1.94 13.03 -10.15
N LEU A 42 -3.05 12.62 -10.75
CA LEU A 42 -3.51 13.12 -12.05
C LEU A 42 -4.51 14.29 -11.94
N HIS A 43 -4.83 14.75 -10.73
CA HIS A 43 -5.88 15.74 -10.52
C HIS A 43 -5.54 17.08 -11.21
N PRO A 44 -6.45 17.68 -12.01
CA PRO A 44 -6.18 18.93 -12.73
C PRO A 44 -5.81 20.11 -11.82
N MET A 45 -6.36 20.20 -10.60
CA MET A 45 -5.95 21.22 -9.62
C MET A 45 -4.52 21.03 -9.10
N ALA A 46 -3.99 19.80 -9.11
CA ALA A 46 -2.57 19.56 -8.84
C ALA A 46 -1.68 20.10 -9.98
N LYS A 47 -2.25 20.29 -11.18
CA LYS A 47 -1.59 20.95 -12.32
C LYS A 47 -1.81 22.46 -12.39
N SER A 48 -2.91 23.01 -11.86
CA SER A 48 -3.30 24.42 -12.12
C SER A 48 -2.99 25.42 -11.00
N TYR A 49 -2.90 25.00 -9.74
CA TYR A 49 -2.63 25.90 -8.59
C TYR A 49 -1.29 25.67 -7.90
N LEU A 50 -0.58 24.61 -8.27
CA LEU A 50 0.78 24.34 -7.84
C LEU A 50 1.68 24.52 -9.05
N ASN A 51 2.56 25.52 -9.02
CA ASN A 51 3.78 25.46 -9.81
C ASN A 51 4.37 24.07 -9.54
N TYR A 52 4.50 23.26 -10.60
CA TYR A 52 4.77 21.81 -10.58
C TYR A 52 6.03 21.40 -9.77
N THR A 53 6.81 22.37 -9.32
CA THR A 53 8.05 22.23 -8.58
C THR A 53 7.88 21.84 -7.10
N ASN A 54 6.68 21.92 -6.51
CA ASN A 54 6.52 21.77 -5.05
C ASN A 54 5.43 20.76 -4.60
N SER A 55 4.96 19.87 -5.48
CA SER A 55 4.01 18.82 -5.06
C SER A 55 4.78 17.65 -4.44
N ILE A 56 4.67 17.46 -3.13
CA ILE A 56 5.23 16.28 -2.45
C ILE A 56 4.32 15.09 -2.75
N GLN A 57 4.87 14.10 -3.46
CA GLN A 57 4.16 12.88 -3.80
C GLN A 57 4.40 11.82 -2.73
N LEU A 58 3.45 11.72 -1.80
CA LEU A 58 3.48 10.70 -0.76
C LEU A 58 2.99 9.35 -1.30
N ASN A 59 3.61 8.28 -0.82
CA ASN A 59 3.14 6.92 -1.02
C ASN A 59 1.93 6.62 -0.10
N ALA A 60 1.28 5.48 -0.32
CA ALA A 60 0.26 4.99 0.59
C ALA A 60 0.87 4.72 1.97
N LEU A 61 0.21 5.21 3.03
CA LEU A 61 0.70 5.09 4.42
C LEU A 61 0.13 3.82 5.07
N GLU A 62 0.48 2.66 4.53
CA GLU A 62 -0.09 1.36 4.91
C GLU A 62 0.74 0.58 5.93
N ASP A 63 2.00 0.95 6.12
CA ASP A 63 2.95 0.33 7.05
C ASP A 63 3.95 1.35 7.61
N ARG A 64 4.82 0.91 8.53
CA ARG A 64 5.76 1.81 9.22
C ARG A 64 6.80 2.36 8.27
N GLU A 65 7.26 1.52 7.36
CA GLU A 65 8.27 1.81 6.36
C GLU A 65 7.76 2.87 5.37
N SER A 66 6.51 2.76 4.90
CA SER A 66 5.87 3.77 4.06
C SER A 66 5.67 5.11 4.78
N VAL A 67 5.33 5.10 6.07
CA VAL A 67 5.29 6.34 6.86
C VAL A 67 6.68 6.94 7.03
N GLN A 68 7.71 6.13 7.27
CA GLN A 68 9.08 6.62 7.40
C GLN A 68 9.60 7.22 6.08
N LEU A 69 9.27 6.60 4.94
CA LEU A 69 9.55 7.15 3.62
C LEU A 69 8.83 8.48 3.41
N ALA A 70 7.56 8.59 3.79
CA ALA A 70 6.80 9.83 3.71
C ALA A 70 7.38 10.95 4.60
N ILE A 71 7.81 10.64 5.82
CA ILE A 71 8.51 11.60 6.70
C ILE A 71 9.78 12.09 6.01
N SER A 72 10.56 11.18 5.43
CA SER A 72 11.80 11.51 4.73
C SER A 72 11.54 12.45 3.53
N GLN A 73 10.47 12.21 2.77
CA GLN A 73 10.05 13.10 1.67
C GLN A 73 9.70 14.51 2.16
N VAL A 74 8.96 14.63 3.27
CA VAL A 74 8.58 15.93 3.85
C VAL A 74 9.80 16.68 4.40
N VAL A 75 10.69 15.98 5.11
CA VAL A 75 11.93 16.56 5.67
C VAL A 75 12.85 17.06 4.55
N ASN A 76 13.05 16.26 3.51
CA ASN A 76 13.89 16.66 2.37
C ASN A 76 13.29 17.87 1.65
N ALA A 77 11.98 17.87 1.39
CA ALA A 77 11.32 19.01 0.75
C ALA A 77 11.43 20.30 1.58
N LEU A 78 11.32 20.20 2.91
CA LEU A 78 11.54 21.33 3.82
C LEU A 78 13.00 21.81 3.76
N ALA A 79 13.97 20.87 3.83
CA ALA A 79 15.40 21.19 3.79
C ALA A 79 15.83 21.86 2.46
N THR A 80 15.18 21.50 1.35
CA THR A 80 15.43 22.10 0.03
C THR A 80 14.57 23.32 -0.28
N ASN A 81 13.87 23.89 0.71
CA ASN A 81 12.94 25.02 0.53
C ASN A 81 11.82 24.78 -0.52
N GLN A 82 11.48 23.51 -0.78
CA GLN A 82 10.34 23.11 -1.63
C GLN A 82 9.04 23.01 -0.82
N LEU A 83 9.11 23.12 0.50
CA LEU A 83 7.96 23.10 1.38
C LEU A 83 8.08 24.18 2.46
N GLU A 84 7.01 24.94 2.65
CA GLU A 84 6.93 25.96 3.69
C GLU A 84 6.71 25.33 5.07
N SER A 85 7.31 25.93 6.10
CA SER A 85 7.40 25.35 7.44
C SER A 85 6.03 25.05 8.08
N LYS A 86 5.02 25.91 7.90
CA LYS A 86 3.67 25.64 8.45
C LYS A 86 3.02 24.44 7.76
N ARG A 87 3.15 24.32 6.44
CA ARG A 87 2.67 23.14 5.70
C ARG A 87 3.41 21.87 6.14
N ALA A 88 4.73 21.96 6.33
CA ALA A 88 5.53 20.84 6.84
C ALA A 88 5.06 20.38 8.22
N ALA A 89 4.79 21.30 9.14
CA ALA A 89 4.29 20.97 10.47
C ALA A 89 2.95 20.20 10.43
N VAL A 90 2.00 20.65 9.60
CA VAL A 90 0.70 19.97 9.44
C VAL A 90 0.87 18.58 8.83
N LEU A 91 1.72 18.42 7.81
CA LEU A 91 1.99 17.12 7.19
C LEU A 91 2.65 16.16 8.18
N LEU A 92 3.69 16.61 8.90
CA LEU A 92 4.37 15.80 9.90
C LEU A 92 3.44 15.38 11.03
N TYR A 93 2.50 16.24 11.44
CA TYR A 93 1.47 15.88 12.40
C TYR A 93 0.53 14.77 11.87
N GLY A 94 0.09 14.88 10.62
CA GLY A 94 -0.69 13.83 9.96
C GLY A 94 0.07 12.49 9.88
N LEU A 95 1.37 12.53 9.59
CA LEU A 95 2.23 11.34 9.55
C LEU A 95 2.43 10.72 10.94
N GLN A 96 2.51 11.52 12.00
CA GLN A 96 2.54 11.01 13.38
C GLN A 96 1.24 10.28 13.73
N LEU A 97 0.08 10.79 13.30
CA LEU A 97 -1.20 10.11 13.49
C LEU A 97 -1.24 8.79 12.72
N ALA A 98 -0.77 8.78 11.47
CA ALA A 98 -0.66 7.55 10.68
C ALA A 98 0.24 6.51 11.36
N ALA A 99 1.41 6.91 11.87
CA ALA A 99 2.34 6.03 12.58
C ALA A 99 1.69 5.34 13.80
N ARG A 100 0.80 6.05 14.51
CA ARG A 100 0.07 5.51 15.67
C ARG A 100 -1.02 4.52 15.27
N ASN A 101 -1.59 4.68 14.08
CA ASN A 101 -2.67 3.82 13.59
C ASN A 101 -2.18 2.53 12.91
N ILE A 102 -0.88 2.43 12.61
CA ILE A 102 -0.31 1.21 12.06
C ILE A 102 -0.18 0.16 13.17
N THR A 103 -1.11 -0.79 13.17
CA THR A 103 -1.08 -1.95 14.05
C THR A 103 0.21 -2.72 13.83
N LEU A 104 0.86 -3.12 14.93
CA LEU A 104 1.98 -4.07 14.98
C LEU A 104 1.55 -5.46 14.51
N LEU A 105 1.14 -5.61 13.26
CA LEU A 105 1.07 -6.92 12.64
C LEU A 105 2.52 -7.32 12.39
N LYS A 106 3.02 -8.28 13.19
CA LYS A 106 4.34 -8.88 12.94
C LYS A 106 4.33 -9.33 11.48
N PRO A 107 5.28 -8.86 10.66
CA PRO A 107 5.38 -9.38 9.31
C PRO A 107 5.56 -10.90 9.41
N ALA A 108 4.64 -11.66 8.82
CA ALA A 108 4.88 -13.08 8.62
C ALA A 108 6.12 -13.17 7.73
N GLU A 109 7.22 -13.70 8.27
CA GLU A 109 8.55 -13.75 7.64
C GLU A 109 8.55 -14.49 6.29
N THR A 110 7.45 -15.14 5.93
CA THR A 110 7.32 -16.04 4.77
C THR A 110 7.04 -15.35 3.44
N ASN A 111 6.71 -14.05 3.41
CA ASN A 111 6.11 -13.40 2.21
C ASN A 111 6.93 -12.23 1.63
N THR A 112 8.24 -12.20 1.88
CA THR A 112 9.15 -11.21 1.29
C THR A 112 9.30 -11.42 -0.21
N VAL A 113 9.10 -10.36 -0.99
CA VAL A 113 9.22 -10.38 -2.44
C VAL A 113 10.69 -10.35 -2.85
N ARG A 114 11.11 -11.27 -3.72
CA ARG A 114 12.48 -11.36 -4.27
C ARG A 114 12.61 -10.92 -5.72
N SER A 115 11.49 -10.89 -6.44
CA SER A 115 11.39 -10.59 -7.86
C SER A 115 10.10 -9.80 -8.12
N VAL A 116 10.17 -8.85 -9.05
CA VAL A 116 9.12 -7.89 -9.32
C VAL A 116 8.82 -7.86 -10.82
N GLN A 117 7.54 -7.76 -11.16
CA GLN A 117 7.06 -7.47 -12.50
C GLN A 117 6.56 -6.03 -12.54
N THR A 118 7.21 -5.21 -13.36
CA THR A 118 6.79 -3.82 -13.58
C THR A 118 5.76 -3.76 -14.70
N THR A 119 4.63 -3.14 -14.41
CA THR A 119 3.56 -2.89 -15.39
C THR A 119 3.93 -1.75 -16.35
N SER A 120 3.19 -1.61 -17.45
CA SER A 120 3.35 -0.49 -18.42
C SER A 120 3.22 0.89 -17.76
N ASP A 121 2.45 0.98 -16.68
CA ASP A 121 2.21 2.21 -15.92
C ASP A 121 3.33 2.49 -14.89
N GLY A 122 4.40 1.69 -14.86
CA GLY A 122 5.53 1.83 -13.94
C GLY A 122 5.26 1.34 -12.52
N LEU A 123 4.17 0.58 -12.30
CA LEU A 123 3.85 -0.01 -11.00
C LEU A 123 4.49 -1.39 -10.86
N ASP A 124 5.22 -1.56 -9.77
CA ASP A 124 5.89 -2.80 -9.37
C ASP A 124 4.95 -3.77 -8.67
N LEU A 125 4.83 -4.98 -9.21
CA LEU A 125 3.99 -6.06 -8.69
C LEU A 125 4.82 -7.28 -8.31
N ALA A 126 4.42 -8.01 -7.28
CA ALA A 126 4.99 -9.32 -7.02
C ALA A 126 4.79 -10.23 -8.25
N GLU A 127 5.72 -11.14 -8.52
CA GLU A 127 5.52 -12.18 -9.52
C GLU A 127 4.23 -12.96 -9.25
N ALA A 128 3.58 -13.42 -10.31
CA ALA A 128 2.37 -14.20 -10.19
C ALA A 128 2.72 -15.61 -9.66
N ASN A 129 2.75 -15.83 -8.33
CA ASN A 129 2.76 -17.17 -7.69
C ASN A 129 2.67 -17.16 -6.15
N PRO A 130 2.26 -18.28 -5.48
CA PRO A 130 1.29 -19.29 -5.88
C PRO A 130 -0.08 -18.99 -5.26
N THR A 131 -1.11 -19.47 -5.94
CA THR A 131 -2.50 -19.58 -5.52
C THR A 131 -2.62 -20.24 -4.14
N LEU A 132 -3.55 -19.75 -3.30
CA LEU A 132 -3.87 -20.42 -2.03
C LEU A 132 -4.78 -21.62 -2.35
N GLU A 133 -4.34 -22.82 -2.01
CA GLU A 133 -5.22 -23.98 -1.91
C GLU A 133 -6.11 -23.78 -0.68
N LEU A 134 -7.38 -23.46 -0.93
CA LEU A 134 -8.40 -23.44 0.12
C LEU A 134 -8.79 -24.89 0.42
N THR A 135 -8.19 -25.48 1.45
CA THR A 135 -8.72 -26.71 2.05
C THR A 135 -10.03 -26.35 2.76
N LEU A 136 -11.15 -26.61 2.10
CA LEU A 136 -12.46 -26.60 2.73
C LEU A 136 -12.53 -27.81 3.68
N GLU A 137 -12.02 -27.65 4.89
CA GLU A 137 -12.34 -28.60 5.97
C GLU A 137 -13.85 -28.53 6.18
N SER A 138 -14.53 -29.59 5.77
CA SER A 138 -15.95 -29.77 6.05
C SER A 138 -16.11 -29.78 7.57
N PRO A 139 -17.00 -28.97 8.15
CA PRO A 139 -17.20 -28.99 9.59
C PRO A 139 -17.59 -30.42 9.99
N GLU A 140 -16.80 -31.05 10.86
CA GLU A 140 -17.14 -32.36 11.41
C GLU A 140 -18.57 -32.28 11.99
N PRO A 141 -19.44 -33.26 11.68
CA PRO A 141 -20.76 -33.29 12.26
C PRO A 141 -20.60 -33.40 13.77
N LYS A 142 -20.96 -32.32 14.50
CA LYS A 142 -21.09 -32.38 15.96
C LYS A 142 -22.11 -33.46 16.27
N THR A 143 -21.63 -34.63 16.67
CA THR A 143 -22.47 -35.69 17.23
C THR A 143 -23.11 -35.11 18.49
N LEU A 144 -24.40 -34.79 18.41
CA LEU A 144 -25.20 -34.45 19.57
C LEU A 144 -25.32 -35.74 20.40
N SER A 145 -24.53 -35.85 21.47
CA SER A 145 -24.72 -36.89 22.47
C SER A 145 -26.03 -36.61 23.21
N ALA A 146 -26.98 -37.53 23.09
CA ALA A 146 -28.25 -37.55 23.81
C ALA A 146 -28.07 -37.89 25.30
#